data_AF-A0AAN0SIQ0-F1
#
_entry.id   AF-A0AAN0SIQ0-F1
#
_cell.length_a   1.000
_cell.length_b   1.000
_cell.length_c   1.000
_cell.angle_alpha   90.00
_cell.angle_beta   90.00
_cell.angle_gamma   90.00
#
_symmetry.space_group_name_H-M   'P 1'
#
loop_
_entity.id
_entity.type
_entity.pdbx_description
1 polymer ?
#
loop_
_entity_poly.entity_id
_entity_poly.type
_entity_poly.pdbx_seq_one_letter_code
_entity_poly.pdbx_strand_id
1 'polypeptide(L)'
;MKMRVFVVVFVLIALVLFAKGTFYVRDFLTDTLYKIYYMLDSELHTWVGHDNYVDIPKDDFNKLRLAIEDNEKHIWELKKKISDLEGQCSELTTQIKELKGQLSEKDRVIADLEREKSILETRTKTLEASVTILENLVEEKDQKIAELEQQISLKNQHISNLKEQIDIYKDLLGSKDEEIATLASLANAPATITEILRENEDLKKQLEIANATITVLEEKIREKEEQLSLAESQLQQIDQLKVIVETYESSITTLQEALDEKDEQLKTLSDVLSNDIKNLREKLKVALSTLKSLSNFLKSFQDVASNLEDFQLEIQKLIEDITMVVEE
;
A
#
# COMPACT_ATOMS: atom_id res chain seq x y z
N MET A 1 -47.26 138.68 134.28
CA MET A 1 -47.55 138.14 132.92
C MET A 1 -46.36 138.17 131.94
N LYS A 2 -45.27 138.92 132.18
CA LYS A 2 -44.09 139.00 131.28
C LYS A 2 -43.14 137.79 131.32
N MET A 3 -43.04 137.07 132.44
CA MET A 3 -42.12 135.93 132.58
C MET A 3 -42.58 134.67 131.81
N ARG A 4 -43.90 134.46 131.69
CA ARG A 4 -44.45 133.29 130.95
C ARG A 4 -44.35 133.44 129.44
N VAL A 5 -44.48 134.66 128.91
CA VAL A 5 -44.35 134.93 127.47
C VAL A 5 -42.91 134.76 127.01
N PHE A 6 -41.93 135.20 127.81
CA PHE A 6 -40.52 135.03 127.49
C PHE A 6 -40.11 133.54 127.46
N VAL A 7 -40.62 132.72 128.38
CA VAL A 7 -40.37 131.27 128.37
C VAL A 7 -41.03 130.60 127.15
N VAL A 8 -42.26 130.97 126.80
CA VAL A 8 -42.95 130.39 125.64
C VAL A 8 -42.26 130.78 124.33
N VAL A 9 -41.81 132.03 124.20
CA VAL A 9 -41.08 132.50 123.01
C VAL A 9 -39.70 131.86 122.92
N PHE A 10 -38.98 131.69 124.04
CA PHE A 10 -37.69 131.01 124.06
C PHE A 10 -37.83 129.51 123.73
N VAL A 11 -38.91 128.87 124.20
CA VAL A 11 -39.24 127.47 123.87
C VAL A 11 -39.65 127.33 122.40
N LEU A 12 -40.39 128.28 121.84
CA LEU A 12 -40.75 128.29 120.41
C LEU A 12 -39.53 128.54 119.52
N ILE A 13 -38.66 129.48 119.87
CA ILE A 13 -37.41 129.75 119.15
C ILE A 13 -36.47 128.55 119.27
N ALA A 14 -36.36 127.90 120.44
CA ALA A 14 -35.64 126.64 120.59
C ALA A 14 -36.27 125.51 119.74
N LEU A 15 -37.61 125.40 119.69
CA LEU A 15 -38.29 124.40 118.86
C LEU A 15 -38.05 124.60 117.36
N VAL A 16 -37.86 125.85 116.92
CA VAL A 16 -37.56 126.20 115.53
C VAL A 16 -36.06 126.02 115.22
N LEU A 17 -35.16 126.42 116.12
CA LEU A 17 -33.71 126.22 116.00
C LEU A 17 -33.28 124.75 116.11
N PHE A 18 -34.10 123.88 116.73
CA PHE A 18 -33.84 122.45 116.84
C PHE A 18 -34.78 121.59 115.97
N ALA A 19 -35.33 122.16 114.89
CA ALA A 19 -36.14 121.40 113.95
C ALA A 19 -35.30 120.30 113.27
N LYS A 20 -35.50 119.05 113.71
CA LYS A 20 -34.80 117.85 113.23
C LYS A 20 -35.54 117.24 112.03
N GLY A 21 -34.88 117.20 110.87
CA GLY A 21 -35.31 116.40 109.72
C GLY A 21 -34.62 115.03 109.68
N THR A 22 -35.14 114.11 108.88
CA THR A 22 -34.54 112.78 108.68
C THR A 22 -34.62 112.32 107.23
N PHE A 23 -33.59 111.64 106.74
CA PHE A 23 -33.60 110.89 105.47
C PHE A 23 -32.99 109.51 105.65
N TYR A 24 -33.10 108.65 104.62
CA TYR A 24 -32.60 107.28 104.67
C TYR A 24 -31.55 107.04 103.60
N VAL A 25 -30.49 106.32 103.95
CA VAL A 25 -29.46 105.86 103.02
C VAL A 25 -29.30 104.37 103.14
N ARG A 26 -29.39 103.65 102.02
CA ARG A 26 -29.15 102.22 101.96
C ARG A 26 -27.67 101.99 101.66
N ASP A 27 -27.06 101.15 102.46
CA ASP A 27 -25.79 100.52 102.16
C ASP A 27 -26.08 99.19 101.45
N PHE A 28 -25.61 99.08 100.21
CA PHE A 28 -25.85 97.93 99.34
C PHE A 28 -24.91 96.75 99.65
N LEU A 29 -23.80 96.96 100.36
CA LEU A 29 -22.93 95.86 100.79
C LEU A 29 -23.54 95.12 101.98
N THR A 30 -24.07 95.86 102.95
CA THR A 30 -24.64 95.28 104.18
C THR A 30 -26.17 95.13 104.14
N ASP A 31 -26.80 95.60 103.06
CA ASP A 31 -28.25 95.73 102.89
C ASP A 31 -28.95 96.51 104.04
N THR A 32 -28.20 97.39 104.71
CA THR A 32 -28.69 98.13 105.88
C THR A 32 -29.22 99.49 105.47
N LEU A 33 -30.39 99.86 105.99
CA LEU A 33 -31.00 101.18 105.79
C LEU A 33 -30.70 102.09 106.99
N TYR A 34 -29.77 103.02 106.82
CA TYR A 34 -29.43 104.01 107.84
C TYR A 34 -30.42 105.17 107.82
N LYS A 35 -30.98 105.51 108.99
CA LYS A 35 -31.75 106.73 109.20
C LYS A 35 -30.82 107.85 109.69
N ILE A 36 -30.69 108.91 108.91
CA ILE A 36 -29.78 110.03 109.15
C ILE A 36 -30.60 111.21 109.66
N TYR A 37 -30.25 111.73 110.84
CA TYR A 37 -30.88 112.93 111.40
C TYR A 37 -30.07 114.17 110.97
N TYR A 38 -30.77 115.26 110.73
CA TYR A 38 -30.14 116.54 110.43
C TYR A 38 -30.91 117.70 111.06
N MET A 39 -30.24 118.81 111.31
CA MET A 39 -30.82 120.05 111.82
C MET A 39 -30.47 121.20 110.88
N LEU A 40 -31.40 122.14 110.73
CA LEU A 40 -31.09 123.43 110.11
C LEU A 40 -30.33 124.26 111.15
N ASP A 41 -29.15 124.76 110.78
CA ASP A 41 -28.18 125.53 111.56
C ASP A 41 -28.63 126.02 112.95
N SER A 42 -27.97 125.54 114.01
CA SER A 42 -28.10 126.09 115.36
C SER A 42 -27.10 127.25 115.50
N GLU A 43 -27.59 128.50 115.38
CA GLU A 43 -26.84 129.77 115.41
C GLU A 43 -25.97 130.04 116.68
N LEU A 44 -25.02 129.17 117.02
CA LEU A 44 -24.07 129.35 118.14
C LEU A 44 -22.59 129.39 117.69
N HIS A 45 -22.37 129.77 116.43
CA HIS A 45 -21.04 130.14 115.92
C HIS A 45 -21.05 131.58 115.40
N THR A 46 -20.22 132.44 116.01
CA THR A 46 -19.99 133.81 115.58
C THR A 46 -19.26 133.85 114.22
N TRP A 47 -19.99 134.14 113.13
CA TRP A 47 -19.55 134.68 111.80
C TRP A 47 -18.39 133.93 111.07
N VAL A 48 -18.41 133.50 109.79
CA VAL A 48 -19.04 133.95 108.53
C VAL A 48 -19.12 132.72 107.58
N GLY A 49 -20.21 132.49 106.85
CA GLY A 49 -20.19 131.63 105.65
C GLY A 49 -21.49 130.87 105.36
N HIS A 50 -22.15 131.22 104.24
CA HIS A 50 -23.30 130.66 103.50
C HIS A 50 -24.56 130.14 104.21
N ASP A 51 -25.70 130.80 103.97
CA ASP A 51 -27.04 130.28 104.26
C ASP A 51 -27.24 128.87 103.64
N ASN A 52 -27.78 127.93 104.44
CA ASN A 52 -28.07 126.51 104.15
C ASN A 52 -27.10 125.45 104.70
N TYR A 53 -26.45 125.67 105.85
CA TYR A 53 -25.77 124.58 106.56
C TYR A 53 -26.78 123.62 107.21
N VAL A 54 -26.52 122.34 107.00
CA VAL A 54 -27.26 121.24 107.60
C VAL A 54 -26.33 120.56 108.60
N ASP A 55 -26.64 120.69 109.88
CA ASP A 55 -25.89 120.06 110.96
C ASP A 55 -26.31 118.59 111.07
N ILE A 56 -25.39 117.69 110.76
CA ILE A 56 -25.57 116.25 110.92
C ILE A 56 -24.78 115.82 112.16
N PRO A 57 -25.40 115.11 113.13
CA PRO A 57 -24.67 114.52 114.26
C PRO A 57 -23.50 113.68 113.75
N LYS A 58 -22.35 113.78 114.42
CA LYS A 58 -21.11 113.08 114.00
C LYS A 58 -21.31 111.59 113.73
N ASP A 59 -22.15 110.92 114.53
CA ASP A 59 -22.45 109.48 114.35
C ASP A 59 -23.26 109.21 113.08
N ASP A 60 -24.20 110.08 112.75
CA ASP A 60 -25.01 109.97 111.53
C ASP A 60 -24.20 110.36 110.29
N PHE A 61 -23.31 111.36 110.40
CA PHE A 61 -22.33 111.67 109.36
C PHE A 61 -21.40 110.48 109.11
N ASN A 62 -20.94 109.80 110.16
CA ASN A 62 -20.13 108.59 110.02
C ASN A 62 -20.89 107.43 109.35
N LYS A 63 -22.17 107.21 109.69
CA LYS A 63 -23.02 106.20 109.02
C LYS A 63 -23.18 106.52 107.53
N LEU A 64 -23.47 107.78 107.21
CA LEU A 64 -23.60 108.25 105.83
C LEU A 64 -22.30 108.05 105.06
N ARG A 65 -21.16 108.46 105.63
CA ARG A 65 -19.84 108.30 105.03
C ARG A 65 -19.52 106.83 104.76
N LEU A 66 -19.72 105.95 105.74
CA LEU A 66 -19.49 104.51 105.57
C LEU A 66 -20.40 103.91 104.50
N ALA A 67 -21.69 104.24 104.49
CA ALA A 67 -22.63 103.76 103.48
C ALA A 67 -22.25 104.24 102.07
N ILE A 68 -21.73 105.46 101.92
CA ILE A 68 -21.22 105.98 100.64
C ILE A 68 -19.96 105.20 100.22
N GLU A 69 -18.97 105.05 101.11
CA GLU A 69 -17.73 104.31 100.83
C GLU A 69 -18.02 102.84 100.42
N ASP A 70 -18.97 102.20 101.09
CA ASP A 70 -19.37 100.82 100.80
C ASP A 70 -20.16 100.71 99.49
N ASN A 71 -21.07 101.64 99.20
CA ASN A 71 -21.75 101.71 97.92
C ASN A 71 -20.79 101.98 96.74
N GLU A 72 -19.78 102.83 96.94
CA GLU A 72 -18.74 103.09 95.93
C GLU A 72 -17.95 101.81 95.59
N LYS A 73 -17.57 101.03 96.62
CA LYS A 73 -16.93 99.71 96.43
C LYS A 73 -17.86 98.75 95.67
N HIS A 74 -19.14 98.66 96.07
CA HIS A 74 -20.11 97.78 95.41
C HIS A 74 -20.31 98.14 93.94
N ILE A 75 -20.41 99.44 93.63
CA ILE A 75 -20.49 99.93 92.24
C ILE A 75 -19.23 99.56 91.46
N TRP A 76 -18.04 99.68 92.07
CA TRP A 76 -16.79 99.28 91.44
C TRP A 76 -16.73 97.78 91.12
N GLU A 77 -17.16 96.92 92.06
CA GLU A 77 -17.23 95.48 91.84
C GLU A 77 -18.23 95.09 90.74
N LEU A 78 -19.40 95.72 90.71
CA LEU A 78 -20.38 95.53 89.64
C LEU A 78 -19.84 95.96 88.28
N LYS A 79 -19.16 97.13 88.21
CA LYS A 79 -18.51 97.59 86.98
C LYS A 79 -17.45 96.60 86.50
N LYS A 80 -16.64 96.05 87.41
CA LYS A 80 -15.65 95.02 87.08
C LYS A 80 -16.33 93.77 86.53
N LYS A 81 -17.38 93.29 87.19
CA LYS A 81 -18.15 92.11 86.72
C LYS A 81 -18.80 92.33 85.35
N ILE A 82 -19.34 93.52 85.10
CA ILE A 82 -19.87 93.90 83.79
C ILE A 82 -18.76 93.84 82.73
N SER A 83 -17.61 94.44 83.00
CA SER A 83 -16.45 94.41 82.10
C SER A 83 -15.97 92.98 81.81
N ASP A 84 -15.93 92.11 82.83
CA ASP A 84 -15.54 90.70 82.67
C ASP A 84 -16.55 89.92 81.80
N LEU A 85 -17.86 90.18 81.98
CA LEU A 85 -18.92 89.56 81.18
C LEU A 85 -18.92 90.07 79.74
N GLU A 86 -18.68 91.37 79.52
CA GLU A 86 -18.51 91.94 78.19
C GLU A 86 -17.32 91.29 77.45
N GLY A 87 -16.21 91.08 78.16
CA GLY A 87 -15.05 90.34 77.64
C GLY A 87 -15.42 88.91 77.22
N GLN A 88 -16.11 88.17 78.09
CA GLN A 88 -16.58 86.81 77.77
C GLN A 88 -17.55 86.78 76.58
N CYS A 89 -18.45 87.76 76.48
CA CYS A 89 -19.40 87.85 75.38
C CYS A 89 -18.69 88.12 74.04
N SER A 90 -17.65 88.97 74.06
CA SER A 90 -16.82 89.25 72.88
C SER A 90 -16.04 88.00 72.42
N GLU A 91 -15.46 87.26 73.37
CA GLU A 91 -14.74 86.02 73.10
C GLU A 91 -15.68 84.95 72.48
N LEU A 92 -16.84 84.72 73.10
CA LEU A 92 -17.85 83.79 72.57
C LEU A 92 -18.34 84.20 71.18
N THR A 93 -18.51 85.50 70.93
CA THR A 93 -18.90 86.01 69.60
C THR A 93 -17.84 85.68 68.55
N THR A 94 -16.56 85.81 68.91
CA THR A 94 -15.43 85.46 68.03
C THR A 94 -15.40 83.96 67.75
N GLN A 95 -15.58 83.11 68.77
CA GLN A 95 -15.64 81.65 68.62
C GLN A 95 -16.82 81.21 67.74
N ILE A 96 -17.99 81.82 67.90
CA ILE A 96 -19.16 81.54 67.05
C ILE A 96 -18.87 81.89 65.59
N LYS A 97 -18.18 83.01 65.33
CA LYS A 97 -17.81 83.41 63.97
C LYS A 97 -16.84 82.41 63.34
N GLU A 98 -15.85 81.95 64.09
CA GLU A 98 -14.89 80.94 63.63
C GLU A 98 -15.58 79.61 63.32
N LEU A 99 -16.43 79.11 64.23
CA LEU A 99 -17.18 77.87 64.02
C LEU A 99 -18.11 77.95 62.79
N LYS A 100 -18.72 79.11 62.53
CA LYS A 100 -19.51 79.34 61.29
C LYS A 100 -18.64 79.28 60.04
N GLY A 101 -17.41 79.79 60.11
CA GLY A 101 -16.43 79.68 59.04
C GLY A 101 -16.06 78.23 58.75
N GLN A 102 -15.74 77.48 59.80
CA GLN A 102 -15.41 76.05 59.69
C GLN A 102 -16.57 75.21 59.15
N LEU A 103 -17.81 75.51 59.58
CA LEU A 103 -19.00 74.84 59.07
C LEU A 103 -19.17 75.09 57.57
N SER A 104 -19.03 76.36 57.14
CA SER A 104 -19.15 76.73 55.72
C SER A 104 -18.10 76.03 54.85
N GLU A 105 -16.88 75.85 55.36
CA GLU A 105 -15.83 75.14 54.65
C GLU A 105 -16.12 73.63 54.56
N LYS A 106 -16.62 73.03 55.65
CA LYS A 106 -17.05 71.63 55.63
C LYS A 106 -18.18 71.40 54.63
N ASP A 107 -19.16 72.32 54.56
CA ASP A 107 -20.26 72.23 53.60
C ASP A 107 -19.75 72.26 52.14
N ARG A 108 -18.73 73.08 51.85
CA ARG A 108 -18.08 73.10 50.52
C ARG A 108 -17.40 71.78 50.20
N VAL A 109 -16.62 71.24 51.15
CA VAL A 109 -15.94 69.94 50.97
C VAL A 109 -16.95 68.82 50.74
N ILE A 110 -18.07 68.81 51.48
CA ILE A 110 -19.14 67.84 51.29
C ILE A 110 -19.72 67.95 49.87
N ALA A 111 -20.04 69.16 49.42
CA ALA A 111 -20.58 69.37 48.06
C ALA A 111 -19.60 68.92 46.96
N ASP A 112 -18.29 69.11 47.16
CA ASP A 112 -17.27 68.66 46.21
C ASP A 112 -17.14 67.14 46.18
N LEU A 113 -17.16 66.49 47.36
CA LEU A 113 -17.16 65.02 47.47
C LEU A 113 -18.42 64.39 46.87
N GLU A 114 -19.59 65.00 47.04
CA GLU A 114 -20.84 64.56 46.41
C GLU A 114 -20.75 64.62 44.88
N ARG A 115 -20.13 65.69 44.35
CA ARG A 115 -19.89 65.81 42.90
C ARG A 115 -18.93 64.74 42.39
N GLU A 116 -17.83 64.51 43.10
CA GLU A 116 -16.85 63.47 42.74
C GLU A 116 -17.50 62.07 42.77
N LYS A 117 -18.29 61.78 43.81
CA LYS A 117 -19.06 60.54 43.91
C LYS A 117 -19.97 60.35 42.70
N SER A 118 -20.72 61.38 42.30
CA SER A 118 -21.60 61.30 41.13
C SER A 118 -20.83 61.03 39.82
N ILE A 119 -19.64 61.60 39.66
CA ILE A 119 -18.78 61.34 38.50
C ILE A 119 -18.29 59.89 38.50
N LEU A 120 -17.84 59.39 39.65
CA LEU A 120 -17.39 58.01 39.80
C LEU A 120 -18.52 57.01 39.52
N GLU A 121 -19.72 57.24 40.06
CA GLU A 121 -20.90 56.40 39.78
C GLU A 121 -21.22 56.34 38.29
N THR A 122 -21.13 57.47 37.59
CA THR A 122 -21.35 57.53 36.12
C THR A 122 -20.26 56.74 35.38
N ARG A 123 -19.00 56.89 35.78
CA ARG A 123 -17.87 56.15 35.20
C ARG A 123 -18.01 54.64 35.41
N THR A 124 -18.42 54.21 36.60
CA THR A 124 -18.67 52.80 36.91
C THR A 124 -19.75 52.22 35.99
N LYS A 125 -20.89 52.90 35.83
CA LYS A 125 -21.95 52.45 34.91
C LYS A 125 -21.47 52.32 33.46
N THR A 126 -20.67 53.27 32.99
CA THR A 126 -20.08 53.20 31.64
C THR A 126 -19.11 52.03 31.49
N LEU A 127 -18.31 51.74 32.52
CA LEU A 127 -17.41 50.60 32.52
C LEU A 127 -18.17 49.28 32.56
N GLU A 128 -19.21 49.16 33.39
CA GLU A 128 -20.09 47.98 33.44
C GLU A 128 -20.74 47.70 32.09
N ALA A 129 -21.26 48.74 31.41
CA ALA A 129 -21.80 48.61 30.07
C ALA A 129 -20.73 48.15 29.06
N SER A 130 -19.51 48.69 29.17
CA SER A 130 -18.39 48.32 28.31
C SER A 130 -17.96 46.87 28.52
N VAL A 131 -17.93 46.39 29.77
CA VAL A 131 -17.66 44.98 30.11
C VAL A 131 -18.72 44.08 29.50
N THR A 132 -20.01 44.43 29.64
CA THR A 132 -21.12 43.65 29.05
C THR A 132 -20.98 43.53 27.53
N ILE A 133 -20.59 44.61 26.84
CA ILE A 133 -20.34 44.58 25.38
C ILE A 133 -19.18 43.65 25.04
N LEU A 134 -18.09 43.71 25.81
CA LEU A 134 -16.92 42.85 25.60
C LEU A 134 -17.24 41.38 25.85
N GLU A 135 -18.02 41.05 26.88
CA GLU A 135 -18.48 39.69 27.17
C GLU A 135 -19.30 39.13 26.00
N ASN A 136 -20.25 39.90 25.47
CA ASN A 136 -21.03 39.50 24.29
C ASN A 136 -20.14 39.29 23.05
N LEU A 137 -19.14 40.15 22.85
CA LEU A 137 -18.21 40.02 21.72
C LEU A 137 -17.32 38.77 21.85
N VAL A 138 -16.93 38.41 23.08
CA VAL A 138 -16.19 37.16 23.34
C VAL A 138 -17.08 35.96 23.02
N GLU A 139 -18.34 35.97 23.47
CA GLU A 139 -19.29 34.88 23.18
C GLU A 139 -19.52 34.71 21.67
N GLU A 140 -19.69 35.80 20.92
CA GLU A 140 -19.81 35.76 19.45
C GLU A 140 -18.56 35.16 18.80
N LYS A 141 -17.37 35.52 19.28
CA LYS A 141 -16.11 34.97 18.78
C LYS A 141 -15.95 33.49 19.10
N ASP A 142 -16.34 33.05 20.29
CA ASP A 142 -16.29 31.65 20.69
C ASP A 142 -17.23 30.80 19.84
N GLN A 143 -18.45 31.29 19.59
CA GLN A 143 -19.38 30.66 18.65
C GLN A 143 -18.76 30.55 17.24
N LYS A 144 -18.08 31.63 16.78
CA LYS A 144 -17.44 31.61 15.46
C LYS A 144 -16.29 30.62 15.37
N ILE A 145 -15.50 30.49 16.43
CA ILE A 145 -14.42 29.50 16.52
C ILE A 145 -15.01 28.09 16.44
N ALA A 146 -16.07 27.80 17.21
CA ALA A 146 -16.71 26.49 17.18
C ALA A 146 -17.26 26.12 15.78
N GLU A 147 -17.86 27.07 15.07
CA GLU A 147 -18.29 26.87 13.66
C GLU A 147 -17.11 26.54 12.73
N LEU A 148 -15.99 27.25 12.88
CA LEU A 148 -14.79 27.03 12.06
C LEU A 148 -14.15 25.68 12.36
N GLU A 149 -14.10 25.26 13.63
CA GLU A 149 -13.63 23.94 14.03
C GLU A 149 -14.46 22.82 13.42
N GLN A 150 -15.80 22.95 13.42
CA GLN A 150 -16.68 22.01 12.74
C GLN A 150 -16.42 21.95 11.22
N GLN A 151 -16.23 23.09 10.56
CA GLN A 151 -15.91 23.13 9.14
C GLN A 151 -14.56 22.47 8.83
N ILE A 152 -13.55 22.69 9.67
CA ILE A 152 -12.24 22.03 9.54
C ILE A 152 -12.39 20.51 9.70
N SER A 153 -13.17 20.04 10.68
CA SER A 153 -13.45 18.62 10.88
C SER A 153 -14.08 17.96 9.65
N LEU A 154 -15.12 18.60 9.07
CA LEU A 154 -15.77 18.12 7.86
C LEU A 154 -14.81 18.09 6.66
N LYS A 155 -13.98 19.13 6.49
CA LYS A 155 -12.96 19.16 5.43
C LYS A 155 -11.93 18.05 5.61
N ASN A 156 -11.50 17.77 6.85
CA ASN A 156 -10.57 16.68 7.14
C ASN A 156 -11.18 15.31 6.81
N GLN A 157 -12.44 15.07 7.15
CA GLN A 157 -13.15 13.86 6.72
C GLN A 157 -13.22 13.74 5.20
N HIS A 158 -13.52 14.83 4.49
CA HIS A 158 -13.55 14.84 3.04
C HIS A 158 -12.17 14.52 2.43
N ILE A 159 -11.10 15.12 2.95
CA ILE A 159 -9.72 14.81 2.53
C ILE A 159 -9.39 13.34 2.78
N SER A 160 -9.80 12.77 3.92
CA SER A 160 -9.58 11.35 4.21
C SER A 160 -10.27 10.45 3.20
N ASN A 161 -11.54 10.75 2.86
CA ASN A 161 -12.28 10.00 1.84
C ASN A 161 -11.62 10.12 0.45
N LEU A 162 -11.18 11.32 0.07
CA LEU A 162 -10.46 11.51 -1.19
C LEU A 162 -9.14 10.70 -1.25
N LYS A 163 -8.40 10.61 -0.14
CA LYS A 163 -7.19 9.78 -0.06
C LYS A 163 -7.52 8.30 -0.28
N GLU A 164 -8.56 7.80 0.38
CA GLU A 164 -9.03 6.42 0.19
C GLU A 164 -9.43 6.14 -1.26
N GLN A 165 -10.13 7.07 -1.91
CA GLN A 165 -10.45 6.96 -3.34
C GLN A 165 -9.20 6.93 -4.22
N ILE A 166 -8.20 7.77 -3.92
CA ILE A 166 -6.93 7.76 -4.65
C ILE A 166 -6.23 6.42 -4.52
N ASP A 167 -6.19 5.83 -3.32
CA ASP A 167 -5.58 4.52 -3.09
C ASP A 167 -6.31 3.43 -3.89
N ILE A 168 -7.65 3.43 -3.90
CA ILE A 168 -8.47 2.53 -4.73
C ILE A 168 -8.13 2.68 -6.22
N TYR A 169 -8.04 3.91 -6.73
CA TYR A 169 -7.70 4.13 -8.14
C TYR A 169 -6.28 3.70 -8.48
N LYS A 170 -5.35 3.83 -7.53
CA LYS A 170 -3.96 3.41 -7.70
C LYS A 170 -3.86 1.88 -7.80
N ASP A 171 -4.60 1.17 -6.95
CA ASP A 171 -4.68 -0.29 -7.00
C ASP A 171 -5.34 -0.77 -8.31
N LEU A 172 -6.41 -0.11 -8.74
CA LEU A 172 -7.06 -0.39 -10.02
C LEU A 172 -6.10 -0.17 -11.20
N LEU A 173 -5.32 0.91 -11.17
CA LEU A 173 -4.32 1.19 -12.20
C LEU A 173 -3.25 0.10 -12.23
N GLY A 174 -2.75 -0.34 -11.07
CA GLY A 174 -1.81 -1.45 -10.98
C GLY A 174 -2.37 -2.75 -11.58
N SER A 175 -3.63 -3.09 -11.30
CA SER A 175 -4.29 -4.24 -11.90
C SER A 175 -4.45 -4.10 -13.42
N LYS A 176 -4.73 -2.88 -13.92
CA LYS A 176 -4.80 -2.62 -15.36
C LYS A 176 -3.43 -2.71 -16.03
N ASP A 177 -2.37 -2.27 -15.38
CA ASP A 177 -1.00 -2.43 -15.87
C ASP A 177 -0.60 -3.91 -15.98
N GLU A 178 -1.00 -4.75 -15.01
CA GLU A 178 -0.84 -6.21 -15.10
C GLU A 178 -1.61 -6.79 -16.29
N GLU A 179 -2.88 -6.41 -16.48
CA GLU A 179 -3.69 -6.84 -17.62
C GLU A 179 -3.04 -6.44 -18.96
N ILE A 180 -2.54 -5.21 -19.08
CA ILE A 180 -1.80 -4.74 -20.25
C ILE A 180 -0.53 -5.56 -20.47
N ALA A 181 0.22 -5.89 -19.42
CA ALA A 181 1.41 -6.74 -19.54
C ALA A 181 1.05 -8.14 -20.08
N THR A 182 -0.06 -8.74 -19.63
CA THR A 182 -0.53 -10.02 -20.18
C THR A 182 -0.93 -9.89 -21.65
N LEU A 183 -1.64 -8.84 -22.04
CA LEU A 183 -2.02 -8.59 -23.44
C LEU A 183 -0.79 -8.33 -24.33
N ALA A 184 0.20 -7.60 -23.83
CA ALA A 184 1.46 -7.39 -24.52
C ALA A 184 2.23 -8.71 -24.73
N SER A 185 2.18 -9.64 -23.77
CA SER A 185 2.77 -10.98 -23.96
C SER A 185 2.06 -11.79 -25.06
N LEU A 186 0.74 -11.63 -25.20
CA LEU A 186 -0.04 -12.25 -26.27
C LEU A 186 0.32 -11.68 -27.65
N ALA A 187 0.78 -10.43 -27.73
CA ALA A 187 1.25 -9.84 -28.98
C ALA A 187 2.49 -10.55 -29.57
N ASN A 188 3.19 -11.39 -28.79
CA ASN A 188 4.28 -12.24 -29.30
C ASN A 188 3.77 -13.59 -29.89
N ALA A 189 2.52 -13.99 -29.60
CA ALA A 189 1.93 -15.22 -30.12
C ALA A 189 1.90 -15.30 -31.66
N PRO A 190 1.66 -14.22 -32.44
CA PRO A 190 1.74 -14.24 -33.89
C PRO A 190 3.11 -14.67 -34.42
N ALA A 191 4.22 -14.29 -33.77
CA ALA A 191 5.55 -14.74 -34.17
C ALA A 191 5.68 -16.26 -34.03
N THR A 192 5.24 -16.82 -32.89
CA THR A 192 5.21 -18.27 -32.66
C THR A 192 4.26 -18.99 -33.64
N ILE A 193 3.09 -18.42 -33.92
CA ILE A 193 2.14 -18.98 -34.90
C ILE A 193 2.75 -18.99 -36.30
N THR A 194 3.47 -17.93 -36.69
CA THR A 194 4.14 -17.83 -37.99
C THR A 194 5.25 -18.88 -38.11
N GLU A 195 6.02 -19.10 -37.04
CA GLU A 195 7.03 -20.16 -36.96
C GLU A 195 6.39 -21.55 -37.13
N ILE A 196 5.31 -21.84 -36.40
CA ILE A 196 4.57 -23.11 -36.49
C ILE A 196 3.97 -23.31 -37.89
N LEU A 197 3.45 -22.26 -38.52
CA LEU A 197 2.92 -22.33 -39.89
C LEU A 197 4.04 -22.65 -40.89
N ARG A 198 5.22 -22.04 -40.73
CA ARG A 198 6.40 -22.33 -41.53
C ARG A 198 6.86 -23.77 -41.35
N GLU A 199 6.95 -24.25 -40.11
CA GLU A 199 7.27 -25.66 -39.82
C GLU A 199 6.26 -26.62 -40.44
N ASN A 200 4.96 -26.32 -40.37
CA ASN A 200 3.93 -27.12 -41.04
C ASN A 200 4.08 -27.13 -42.57
N GLU A 201 4.42 -26.00 -43.19
CA GLU A 201 4.71 -25.96 -44.63
C GLU A 201 5.94 -26.82 -44.99
N ASP A 202 7.01 -26.74 -44.21
CA ASP A 202 8.21 -27.55 -44.44
C ASP A 202 7.94 -29.04 -44.24
N LEU A 203 7.20 -29.42 -43.18
CA LEU A 203 6.76 -30.80 -42.96
C LEU A 203 5.87 -31.30 -44.12
N LYS A 204 4.98 -30.45 -44.64
CA LYS A 204 4.15 -30.80 -45.79
C LYS A 204 4.99 -31.05 -47.06
N LYS A 205 5.99 -30.21 -47.32
CA LYS A 205 6.94 -30.43 -48.44
C LYS A 205 7.73 -31.73 -48.26
N GLN A 206 8.20 -32.01 -47.05
CA GLN A 206 8.87 -33.28 -46.75
C GLN A 206 7.97 -34.48 -47.01
N LEU A 207 6.69 -34.38 -46.65
CA LEU A 207 5.70 -35.42 -46.91
C LEU A 207 5.47 -35.62 -48.42
N GLU A 208 5.36 -34.54 -49.20
CA GLU A 208 5.24 -34.62 -50.66
C GLU A 208 6.45 -35.31 -51.31
N ILE A 209 7.66 -34.97 -50.88
CA ILE A 209 8.90 -35.61 -51.35
C ILE A 209 8.93 -37.09 -50.95
N ALA A 210 8.55 -37.42 -49.72
CA ALA A 210 8.49 -38.80 -49.25
C ALA A 210 7.49 -39.62 -50.08
N ASN A 211 6.31 -39.08 -50.36
CA ASN A 211 5.31 -39.73 -51.22
C ASN A 211 5.81 -39.92 -52.65
N ALA A 212 6.45 -38.91 -53.25
CA ALA A 212 7.06 -39.07 -54.57
C ALA A 212 8.15 -40.15 -54.58
N THR A 213 8.94 -40.23 -53.51
CA THR A 213 9.96 -41.29 -53.33
C THR A 213 9.31 -42.66 -53.22
N ILE A 214 8.20 -42.80 -52.47
CA ILE A 214 7.43 -44.04 -52.39
C ILE A 214 6.95 -44.45 -53.78
N THR A 215 6.36 -43.54 -54.56
CA THR A 215 5.90 -43.85 -55.93
C THR A 215 7.05 -44.33 -56.83
N VAL A 216 8.24 -43.70 -56.75
CA VAL A 216 9.42 -44.16 -57.50
C VAL A 216 9.87 -45.55 -57.04
N LEU A 217 9.81 -45.84 -55.73
CA LEU A 217 10.14 -47.16 -55.20
C LEU A 217 9.12 -48.22 -55.64
N GLU A 218 7.82 -47.89 -55.66
CA GLU A 218 6.76 -48.75 -56.18
C GLU A 218 6.97 -49.06 -57.68
N GLU A 219 7.36 -48.08 -58.49
CA GLU A 219 7.74 -48.28 -59.90
C GLU A 219 8.92 -49.25 -60.04
N LYS A 220 9.96 -49.08 -59.21
CA LYS A 220 11.13 -49.98 -59.20
C LYS A 220 10.77 -51.38 -58.75
N ILE A 221 9.89 -51.53 -57.77
CA ILE A 221 9.40 -52.85 -57.33
C ILE A 221 8.67 -53.52 -58.48
N ARG A 222 7.77 -52.81 -59.18
CA ARG A 222 7.06 -53.32 -60.37
C ARG A 222 8.02 -53.79 -61.47
N GLU A 223 9.05 -52.99 -61.77
CA GLU A 223 10.08 -53.36 -62.76
C GLU A 223 10.84 -54.63 -62.31
N LYS A 224 11.15 -54.75 -61.02
CA LYS A 224 11.79 -55.94 -60.46
C LYS A 224 10.87 -57.16 -60.48
N GLU A 225 9.57 -56.99 -60.24
CA GLU A 225 8.57 -58.05 -60.37
C GLU A 225 8.45 -58.54 -61.83
N GLU A 226 8.48 -57.63 -62.81
CA GLU A 226 8.53 -58.00 -64.23
C GLU A 226 9.81 -58.76 -64.59
N GLN A 227 10.97 -58.28 -64.12
CA GLN A 227 12.25 -58.97 -64.30
C GLN A 227 12.24 -60.36 -63.66
N LEU A 228 11.64 -60.49 -62.47
CA LEU A 228 11.50 -61.77 -61.79
C LEU A 228 10.60 -62.73 -62.58
N SER A 229 9.46 -62.26 -63.06
CA SER A 229 8.54 -63.06 -63.89
C SER A 229 9.21 -63.54 -65.19
N LEU A 230 10.03 -62.70 -65.82
CA LEU A 230 10.82 -63.09 -66.99
C LEU A 230 11.84 -64.18 -66.63
N ALA A 231 12.56 -64.02 -65.51
CA ALA A 231 13.52 -65.01 -65.03
C ALA A 231 12.84 -66.35 -64.68
N GLU A 232 11.66 -66.32 -64.06
CA GLU A 232 10.83 -67.51 -63.80
C GLU A 232 10.41 -68.21 -65.11
N SER A 233 10.01 -67.45 -66.14
CA SER A 233 9.71 -68.01 -67.47
C SER A 233 10.95 -68.65 -68.12
N GLN A 234 12.12 -68.02 -67.99
CA GLN A 234 13.38 -68.60 -68.48
C GLN A 234 13.76 -69.89 -67.74
N LEU A 235 13.58 -69.92 -66.41
CA LEU A 235 13.75 -71.13 -65.60
C LEU A 235 12.85 -72.26 -66.09
N GLN A 236 11.58 -71.96 -66.36
CA GLN A 236 10.64 -72.94 -66.91
C GLN A 236 11.08 -73.47 -68.29
N GLN A 237 11.64 -72.62 -69.15
CA GLN A 237 12.22 -73.06 -70.43
C GLN A 237 13.44 -73.96 -70.24
N ILE A 238 14.31 -73.65 -69.28
CA ILE A 238 15.46 -74.48 -68.93
C ILE A 238 14.99 -75.85 -68.42
N ASP A 239 13.96 -75.90 -67.57
CA ASP A 239 13.39 -77.17 -67.09
C ASP A 239 12.80 -78.00 -68.24
N GLN A 240 12.11 -77.37 -69.20
CA GLN A 240 11.63 -78.06 -70.41
C GLN A 240 12.78 -78.61 -71.26
N LEU A 241 13.84 -77.81 -71.47
CA LEU A 241 15.04 -78.24 -72.18
C LEU A 241 15.74 -79.40 -71.45
N LYS A 242 15.77 -79.39 -70.11
CA LYS A 242 16.32 -80.47 -69.30
C LYS A 242 15.55 -81.78 -69.52
N VAL A 243 14.22 -81.75 -69.50
CA VAL A 243 13.38 -82.93 -69.81
C VAL A 243 13.66 -83.46 -71.22
N ILE A 244 13.86 -82.56 -72.19
CA ILE A 244 14.23 -82.95 -73.57
C ILE A 244 15.62 -83.60 -73.60
N VAL A 245 16.61 -83.06 -72.88
CA VAL A 245 17.95 -83.66 -72.78
C VAL A 245 17.89 -85.04 -72.12
N GLU A 246 17.17 -85.21 -71.02
CA GLU A 246 16.94 -86.51 -70.37
C GLU A 246 16.29 -87.52 -71.34
N THR A 247 15.36 -87.06 -72.19
CA THR A 247 14.74 -87.88 -73.23
C THR A 247 15.74 -88.28 -74.33
N TYR A 248 16.61 -87.36 -74.77
CA TYR A 248 17.67 -87.65 -75.72
C TYR A 248 18.74 -88.58 -75.12
N GLU A 249 19.10 -88.42 -73.85
CA GLU A 249 20.00 -89.33 -73.13
C GLU A 249 19.41 -90.75 -73.03
N SER A 250 18.11 -90.87 -72.74
CA SER A 250 17.41 -92.15 -72.81
C SER A 250 17.40 -92.73 -74.22
N SER A 251 17.28 -91.90 -75.25
CA SER A 251 17.36 -92.34 -76.64
C SER A 251 18.77 -92.82 -77.01
N ILE A 252 19.80 -92.10 -76.58
CA ILE A 252 21.21 -92.46 -76.79
C ILE A 252 21.56 -93.78 -76.10
N THR A 253 21.10 -93.99 -74.87
CA THR A 253 21.31 -95.26 -74.14
C THR A 253 20.63 -96.43 -74.85
N THR A 254 19.38 -96.29 -75.32
CA THR A 254 18.74 -97.34 -76.14
C THR A 254 19.46 -97.60 -77.47
N LEU A 255 20.02 -96.56 -78.10
CA LEU A 255 20.84 -96.73 -79.30
C LEU A 255 22.18 -97.40 -79.01
N GLN A 256 22.77 -97.14 -77.84
CA GLN A 256 24.00 -97.81 -77.38
C GLN A 256 23.75 -99.29 -77.07
N GLU A 257 22.66 -99.62 -76.37
CA GLU A 257 22.27 -101.01 -76.13
C GLU A 257 22.03 -101.76 -77.45
N ALA A 258 21.35 -101.12 -78.42
CA ALA A 258 21.16 -101.69 -79.75
C ALA A 258 22.49 -101.87 -80.52
N LEU A 259 23.47 -100.99 -80.31
CA LEU A 259 24.79 -101.10 -80.91
C LEU A 259 25.61 -102.23 -80.27
N ASP A 260 25.61 -102.34 -78.94
CA ASP A 260 26.27 -103.42 -78.20
C ASP A 260 25.68 -104.79 -78.59
N GLU A 261 24.36 -104.88 -78.80
CA GLU A 261 23.71 -106.09 -79.30
C GLU A 261 24.15 -106.42 -80.74
N LYS A 262 24.38 -105.40 -81.59
CA LYS A 262 24.93 -105.61 -82.94
C LYS A 262 26.40 -106.05 -82.90
N ASP A 263 27.19 -105.54 -81.98
CA ASP A 263 28.59 -105.95 -81.79
C ASP A 263 28.69 -107.39 -81.25
N GLU A 264 27.81 -107.81 -80.33
CA GLU A 264 27.68 -109.21 -79.88
C GLU A 264 27.26 -110.15 -81.04
N GLN A 265 26.29 -109.71 -81.87
CA GLN A 265 25.91 -110.43 -83.09
C GLN A 265 27.08 -110.56 -84.07
N LEU A 266 27.91 -109.52 -84.22
CA LEU A 266 29.10 -109.56 -85.08
C LEU A 266 30.19 -110.51 -84.53
N LYS A 267 30.39 -110.52 -83.21
CA LYS A 267 31.33 -111.40 -82.53
C LYS A 267 30.95 -112.88 -82.68
N THR A 268 29.68 -113.21 -82.44
CA THR A 268 29.17 -114.58 -82.63
C THR A 268 29.28 -115.04 -84.09
N LEU A 269 29.01 -114.15 -85.06
CA LEU A 269 29.20 -114.44 -86.48
C LEU A 269 30.67 -114.69 -86.85
N SER A 270 31.59 -113.89 -86.29
CA SER A 270 33.03 -114.04 -86.47
C SER A 270 33.56 -115.37 -85.90
N ASP A 271 33.10 -115.76 -84.70
CA ASP A 271 33.48 -117.02 -84.07
C ASP A 271 32.99 -118.24 -84.87
N VAL A 272 31.76 -118.19 -85.41
CA VAL A 272 31.22 -119.23 -86.30
C VAL A 272 32.05 -119.36 -87.57
N LEU A 273 32.35 -118.24 -88.22
CA LEU A 273 33.14 -118.22 -89.45
C LEU A 273 34.56 -118.79 -89.24
N SER A 274 35.17 -118.44 -88.11
CA SER A 274 36.49 -118.95 -87.72
C SER A 274 36.48 -120.48 -87.53
N ASN A 275 35.40 -121.01 -86.94
CA ASN A 275 35.24 -122.44 -86.72
C ASN A 275 35.00 -123.22 -88.02
N ASP A 276 34.20 -122.67 -88.94
CA ASP A 276 33.96 -123.26 -90.26
C ASP A 276 35.23 -123.32 -91.13
N ILE A 277 36.03 -122.25 -91.12
CA ILE A 277 37.33 -122.21 -91.81
C ILE A 277 38.26 -123.30 -91.26
N LYS A 278 38.30 -123.49 -89.94
CA LYS A 278 39.10 -124.52 -89.29
C LYS A 278 38.67 -125.93 -89.71
N ASN A 279 37.36 -126.17 -89.77
CA ASN A 279 36.78 -127.46 -90.13
C ASN A 279 37.03 -127.81 -91.62
N LEU A 280 36.90 -126.82 -92.51
CA LEU A 280 37.23 -126.96 -93.94
C LEU A 280 38.71 -127.27 -94.16
N ARG A 281 39.61 -126.64 -93.40
CA ARG A 281 41.07 -126.86 -93.49
C ARG A 281 41.45 -128.31 -93.17
N GLU A 282 40.79 -128.89 -92.16
CA GLU A 282 41.08 -130.27 -91.74
C GLU A 282 40.49 -131.30 -92.71
N LYS A 283 39.32 -131.03 -93.29
CA LYS A 283 38.78 -131.84 -94.41
C LYS A 283 39.69 -131.82 -95.63
N LEU A 284 40.25 -130.66 -95.99
CA LEU A 284 41.16 -130.52 -97.13
C LEU A 284 42.45 -131.34 -96.93
N LYS A 285 42.97 -131.35 -95.69
CA LYS A 285 44.18 -132.09 -95.30
C LYS A 285 44.00 -133.60 -95.45
N VAL A 286 42.82 -134.12 -95.10
CA VAL A 286 42.47 -135.54 -95.30
C VAL A 286 42.39 -135.89 -96.79
N ALA A 287 41.71 -135.07 -97.60
CA ALA A 287 41.57 -135.30 -99.05
C ALA A 287 42.94 -135.35 -99.77
N LEU A 288 43.87 -134.48 -99.38
CA LEU A 288 45.24 -134.46 -99.91
C LEU A 288 46.01 -135.76 -99.60
N SER A 289 45.80 -136.36 -98.44
CA SER A 289 46.45 -137.62 -98.07
C SER A 289 45.93 -138.81 -98.88
N THR A 290 44.63 -138.85 -99.17
CA THR A 290 44.00 -139.91 -99.98
C THR A 290 44.40 -139.82 -101.45
N LEU A 291 44.51 -138.62 -102.01
CA LEU A 291 44.92 -138.43 -103.40
C LEU A 291 46.37 -138.89 -103.63
N LYS A 292 47.24 -138.66 -102.63
CA LYS A 292 48.64 -139.07 -102.67
C LYS A 292 48.80 -140.60 -102.67
N SER A 293 47.96 -141.32 -101.91
CA SER A 293 47.94 -142.78 -101.94
C SER A 293 47.40 -143.34 -103.25
N LEU A 294 46.37 -142.71 -103.84
CA LEU A 294 45.82 -143.11 -105.14
C LEU A 294 46.84 -142.95 -106.27
N SER A 295 47.62 -141.87 -106.25
CA SER A 295 48.70 -141.61 -107.22
C SER A 295 49.80 -142.68 -107.19
N ASN A 296 50.12 -143.24 -106.02
CA ASN A 296 51.11 -144.30 -105.94
C ASN A 296 50.56 -145.64 -106.46
N PHE A 297 49.27 -145.91 -106.25
CA PHE A 297 48.60 -147.11 -106.77
C PHE A 297 48.50 -147.13 -108.30
N LEU A 298 48.19 -145.98 -108.92
CA LEU A 298 48.15 -145.87 -110.38
C LEU A 298 49.52 -146.16 -111.03
N LYS A 299 50.61 -145.77 -110.36
CA LYS A 299 51.97 -145.96 -110.86
C LYS A 299 52.37 -147.44 -110.90
N SER A 300 51.99 -148.23 -109.90
CA SER A 300 52.20 -149.68 -109.93
C SER A 300 51.33 -150.40 -110.97
N PHE A 301 50.17 -149.82 -111.32
CA PHE A 301 49.32 -150.36 -112.38
C PHE A 301 49.90 -150.13 -113.78
N GLN A 302 50.59 -149.00 -113.97
CA GLN A 302 51.22 -148.64 -115.23
C GLN A 302 52.40 -149.56 -115.59
N ASP A 303 53.21 -149.99 -114.61
CA ASP A 303 54.30 -150.94 -114.83
C ASP A 303 53.81 -152.35 -115.23
N VAL A 304 52.58 -152.73 -114.87
CA VAL A 304 51.96 -154.00 -115.29
C VAL A 304 51.46 -153.93 -116.73
N ALA A 305 50.96 -152.77 -117.17
CA ALA A 305 50.43 -152.58 -118.52
C ALA A 305 51.53 -152.69 -119.60
N SER A 306 52.71 -152.12 -119.35
CA SER A 306 53.81 -152.14 -120.33
C SER A 306 54.40 -153.53 -120.56
N ASN A 307 54.42 -154.40 -119.55
CA ASN A 307 54.84 -155.81 -119.71
C ASN A 307 53.83 -156.64 -120.53
N LEU A 308 52.56 -156.21 -120.63
CA LEU A 308 51.56 -156.86 -121.47
C LEU A 308 51.68 -156.44 -122.94
N GLU A 309 52.12 -155.21 -123.21
CA GLU A 309 52.31 -154.70 -124.59
C GLU A 309 53.46 -155.42 -125.31
N ASP A 310 54.55 -155.75 -124.61
CA ASP A 310 55.65 -156.56 -125.16
C ASP A 310 55.20 -157.98 -125.53
N PHE A 311 54.24 -158.57 -124.79
CA PHE A 311 53.67 -159.88 -125.09
C PHE A 311 52.72 -159.84 -126.30
N GLN A 312 52.06 -158.71 -126.54
CA GLN A 312 51.03 -158.61 -127.58
C GLN A 312 51.63 -158.44 -128.98
N LEU A 313 52.79 -157.79 -129.13
CA LEU A 313 53.42 -157.65 -130.46
C LEU A 313 54.17 -158.92 -130.89
N GLU A 314 54.66 -159.73 -129.95
CA GLU A 314 55.21 -161.07 -130.22
C GLU A 314 54.11 -162.03 -130.74
N ILE A 315 52.85 -161.85 -130.28
CA ILE A 315 51.67 -162.53 -130.85
C ILE A 315 51.32 -162.01 -132.25
N GLN A 316 51.47 -160.71 -132.52
CA GLN A 316 51.10 -160.16 -133.84
C GLN A 316 52.05 -160.64 -134.95
N LYS A 317 53.31 -160.94 -134.60
CA LYS A 317 54.29 -161.62 -135.45
C LYS A 317 53.96 -163.11 -135.69
N LEU A 318 53.13 -163.73 -134.85
CA LEU A 318 52.61 -165.10 -135.06
C LEU A 318 51.36 -165.11 -135.97
N ILE A 319 50.63 -163.99 -136.02
CA ILE A 319 49.48 -163.80 -136.93
C ILE A 319 49.95 -163.55 -138.39
N GLU A 320 51.25 -163.27 -138.58
CA GLU A 320 51.94 -163.29 -139.87
C GLU A 320 51.75 -164.61 -140.64
N ASP A 321 51.49 -165.76 -139.99
CA ASP A 321 51.65 -167.07 -140.66
C ASP A 321 50.33 -167.80 -141.03
N ILE A 322 49.15 -167.36 -140.60
CA ILE A 322 47.92 -168.20 -140.67
C ILE A 322 46.89 -167.80 -141.74
N THR A 323 46.73 -166.53 -142.12
CA THR A 323 45.65 -166.14 -143.08
C THR A 323 46.18 -165.83 -144.48
N MET A 324 47.13 -166.66 -144.89
CA MET A 324 47.60 -166.84 -146.26
C MET A 324 46.87 -168.02 -146.95
N VAL A 325 45.69 -168.46 -146.46
CA VAL A 325 45.09 -169.80 -146.81
C VAL A 325 43.55 -169.86 -147.07
N VAL A 326 42.73 -168.81 -146.93
CA VAL A 326 41.25 -168.90 -147.19
C VAL A 326 40.78 -167.54 -147.76
N GLU A 327 40.27 -167.35 -148.98
CA GLU A 327 39.53 -168.16 -149.96
C GLU A 327 39.78 -167.60 -151.39
N GLU A 328 39.57 -168.46 -152.40
CA GLU A 328 39.82 -168.34 -153.86
C GLU A 328 39.58 -166.99 -154.57
#